data_AF-A0AB40D580-F1
#
_entry.id   AF-A0AB40D580-F1
#
_cell.length_a   1.000
_cell.length_b   1.000
_cell.length_c   1.000
_cell.angle_alpha   90.00
_cell.angle_beta   90.00
_cell.angle_gamma   90.00
#
_symmetry.space_group_name_H-M   'P 1'
#
loop_
_entity.id
_entity.type
_entity.pdbx_description
1 polymer ?
#
loop_
_entity_poly.entity_id
_entity_poly.type
_entity_poly.pdbx_seq_one_letter_code
_entity_poly.pdbx_strand_id
1 'polypeptide(L)'
;MEDKIPVRGRSRREGQWISYYHHYHAEIFIAVIDLIATEMNNRFNETTTELLICISCLDARDSFSRFHHGRLLRLVEIYYDYFSIQDLQVLKEQLHTYVHDVRRSSDFVECDDLASLAVKLVENRKHLVFPLVYRLIELALILPVATTSVERSFSAMNIIKADLRNK
;
A
#
# COMPACT_ATOMS: atom_id res chain seq x y z
N MET A 1 -18.99 11.12 37.36
CA MET A 1 -19.62 10.25 36.35
C MET A 1 -19.00 8.87 36.49
N GLU A 2 -19.42 8.13 37.52
CA GLU A 2 -19.03 6.73 37.76
C GLU A 2 -20.23 5.83 37.47
N ASP A 3 -20.97 6.13 36.41
CA ASP A 3 -22.15 5.33 36.09
C ASP A 3 -21.67 3.95 35.60
N LYS A 4 -22.28 2.90 36.14
CA LYS A 4 -21.90 1.51 35.91
C LYS A 4 -23.04 0.79 35.19
N ILE A 5 -22.67 -0.08 34.27
CA ILE A 5 -23.61 -0.93 33.54
C ILE A 5 -23.44 -2.40 33.95
N PRO A 6 -24.51 -3.20 33.89
CA PRO A 6 -24.39 -4.64 34.12
C PRO A 6 -23.66 -5.29 32.93
N VAL A 7 -22.79 -6.26 33.22
CA VAL A 7 -22.03 -7.00 32.19
C VAL A 7 -22.97 -7.70 31.21
N ARG A 8 -22.73 -7.52 29.90
CA ARG A 8 -23.53 -8.17 28.83
C ARG A 8 -23.25 -9.68 28.80
N GLY A 9 -24.29 -10.50 28.62
CA GLY A 9 -24.17 -11.97 28.54
C GLY A 9 -24.18 -12.70 29.88
N ARG A 10 -24.31 -11.99 31.02
CA ARG A 10 -24.53 -12.59 32.34
C ARG A 10 -25.91 -12.24 32.90
N SER A 11 -26.41 -13.10 33.78
CA SER A 11 -27.67 -12.86 34.49
C SER A 11 -27.54 -11.59 35.33
N ARG A 12 -28.55 -10.70 35.28
CA ARG A 12 -28.64 -9.51 36.17
C ARG A 12 -28.54 -9.85 37.65
N ARG A 13 -28.76 -11.12 38.04
CA ARG A 13 -28.68 -11.60 39.41
C ARG A 13 -27.23 -11.78 39.92
N GLU A 14 -26.23 -11.81 39.04
CA GLU A 14 -24.81 -12.01 39.44
C GLU A 14 -24.10 -10.72 39.90
N GLY A 15 -24.75 -9.54 39.78
CA GLY A 15 -24.32 -8.33 40.47
C GLY A 15 -22.95 -7.75 40.07
N GLN A 16 -22.36 -8.18 38.95
CA GLN A 16 -21.13 -7.59 38.43
C GLN A 16 -21.45 -6.36 37.58
N TRP A 17 -20.87 -5.23 37.97
CA TRP A 17 -21.05 -3.93 37.35
C TRP A 17 -19.72 -3.45 36.80
N ILE A 18 -19.72 -3.03 35.55
CA ILE A 18 -18.56 -2.53 34.82
C ILE A 18 -18.74 -1.02 34.59
N SER A 19 -17.67 -0.24 34.66
CA SER A 19 -17.73 1.19 34.37
C SER A 19 -18.01 1.43 32.88
N TYR A 20 -18.72 2.51 32.53
CA TYR A 20 -18.89 2.88 31.11
C TYR A 20 -17.56 2.97 30.37
N TYR A 21 -16.52 3.50 31.03
CA TYR A 21 -15.19 3.55 30.46
C TYR A 21 -14.70 2.15 30.05
N HIS A 22 -14.77 1.16 30.94
CA HIS A 22 -14.31 -0.18 30.63
C HIS A 22 -15.16 -0.85 29.56
N HIS A 23 -16.48 -0.66 29.56
CA HIS A 23 -17.35 -1.19 28.50
C HIS A 23 -16.98 -0.64 27.13
N TYR A 24 -16.93 0.68 26.97
CA TYR A 24 -16.61 1.27 25.67
C TYR A 24 -15.17 1.01 25.28
N HIS A 25 -14.22 1.21 26.19
CA HIS A 25 -12.79 1.06 25.88
C HIS A 25 -12.40 -0.42 25.66
N ALA A 26 -12.64 -1.29 26.65
CA ALA A 26 -12.13 -2.65 26.63
C ALA A 26 -13.02 -3.62 25.83
N GLU A 27 -14.35 -3.52 25.93
CA GLU A 27 -15.24 -4.47 25.24
C GLU A 27 -15.54 -4.09 23.79
N ILE A 28 -15.57 -2.78 23.48
CA ILE A 28 -15.92 -2.30 22.13
C ILE A 28 -14.69 -1.82 21.37
N PHE A 29 -14.00 -0.77 21.85
CA PHE A 29 -12.91 -0.16 21.09
C PHE A 29 -11.73 -1.11 20.85
N ILE A 30 -11.23 -1.77 21.90
CA ILE A 30 -10.13 -2.74 21.74
C ILE A 30 -10.56 -3.89 20.81
N ALA A 31 -11.77 -4.45 21.00
CA ALA A 31 -12.27 -5.53 20.14
C ALA A 31 -12.38 -5.12 18.66
N VAL A 32 -12.83 -3.89 18.38
CA VAL A 32 -12.87 -3.35 17.02
C VAL A 32 -11.46 -3.14 16.46
N ILE A 33 -10.51 -2.63 17.26
CA ILE A 33 -9.12 -2.48 16.84
C ILE A 33 -8.50 -3.84 16.52
N ASP A 34 -8.70 -4.84 17.37
CA ASP A 34 -8.19 -6.20 17.17
C ASP A 34 -8.80 -6.84 15.91
N LEU A 35 -10.09 -6.61 15.66
CA LEU A 35 -10.76 -7.06 14.44
C LEU A 35 -10.15 -6.38 13.20
N ILE A 36 -9.97 -5.06 13.22
CA ILE A 36 -9.34 -4.32 12.13
C ILE A 36 -7.90 -4.80 11.91
N ALA A 37 -7.13 -4.99 12.97
CA ALA A 37 -5.75 -5.47 12.89
C ALA A 37 -5.70 -6.89 12.29
N THR A 38 -6.61 -7.77 12.70
CA THR A 38 -6.73 -9.13 12.16
C THR A 38 -7.10 -9.11 10.68
N GLU A 39 -8.09 -8.32 10.28
CA GLU A 39 -8.48 -8.14 8.87
C GLU A 39 -7.35 -7.55 8.03
N MET A 40 -6.62 -6.57 8.57
CA MET A 40 -5.45 -6.00 7.90
C MET A 40 -4.35 -7.05 7.70
N ASN A 41 -4.05 -7.86 8.72
CA ASN A 41 -3.06 -8.93 8.61
C ASN A 41 -3.49 -10.03 7.61
N ASN A 42 -4.78 -10.32 7.54
CA ASN A 42 -5.33 -11.28 6.57
C ASN A 42 -5.27 -10.74 5.12
N ARG A 43 -5.55 -9.45 4.92
CA ARG A 43 -5.51 -8.79 3.60
C ARG A 43 -4.10 -8.47 3.13
N PHE A 44 -3.21 -8.10 4.06
CA PHE A 44 -1.82 -7.74 3.82
C PHE A 44 -0.86 -8.78 4.41
N ASN A 45 -0.95 -10.01 3.91
CA ASN A 45 0.03 -11.04 4.24
C ASN A 45 1.45 -10.68 3.74
N GLU A 46 2.43 -11.49 4.10
CA GLU A 46 3.85 -11.26 3.76
C GLU A 46 4.06 -11.02 2.24
N THR A 47 3.41 -11.81 1.38
CA THR A 47 3.54 -11.67 -0.08
C THR A 47 2.94 -10.37 -0.60
N THR A 48 1.75 -9.98 -0.14
CA THR A 48 1.10 -8.73 -0.58
C THR A 48 1.82 -7.49 -0.07
N THR A 49 2.40 -7.55 1.13
CA THR A 49 3.27 -6.46 1.63
C THR A 49 4.57 -6.37 0.84
N GLU A 50 5.21 -7.50 0.51
CA GLU A 50 6.37 -7.57 -0.38
C GLU A 50 6.04 -6.96 -1.76
N LEU A 51 4.88 -7.31 -2.34
CA LEU A 51 4.39 -6.73 -3.59
C LEU A 51 4.27 -5.21 -3.54
N LEU A 52 3.61 -4.66 -2.51
CA LEU A 52 3.46 -3.22 -2.35
C LEU A 52 4.79 -2.50 -2.17
N ILE A 53 5.72 -3.12 -1.42
CA ILE A 53 7.08 -2.61 -1.27
C ILE A 53 7.77 -2.55 -2.62
N CYS A 54 7.63 -3.58 -3.46
CA CYS A 54 8.22 -3.60 -4.80
C CYS A 54 7.59 -2.56 -5.73
N ILE A 55 6.26 -2.40 -5.71
CA ILE A 55 5.56 -1.34 -6.47
C ILE A 55 6.05 0.04 -6.03
N SER A 56 6.29 0.25 -4.73
CA SER A 56 6.81 1.53 -4.22
C SER A 56 8.20 1.90 -4.75
N CYS A 57 8.92 0.98 -5.39
CA CYS A 57 10.19 1.27 -6.07
C CYS A 57 10.02 1.93 -7.45
N LEU A 58 8.80 1.98 -7.99
CA LEU A 58 8.48 2.73 -9.21
C LEU A 58 8.06 4.18 -8.92
N ASP A 59 7.99 4.57 -7.65
CA ASP A 59 7.62 5.91 -7.22
C ASP A 59 8.60 6.95 -7.78
N ALA A 60 8.06 7.92 -8.52
CA ALA A 60 8.83 8.95 -9.20
C ALA A 60 9.23 10.12 -8.28
N ARG A 61 8.57 10.24 -7.11
CA ARG A 61 8.83 11.30 -6.14
C ARG A 61 10.29 11.30 -5.66
N ASP A 62 10.75 12.48 -5.26
CA ASP A 62 12.12 12.72 -4.81
C ASP A 62 13.18 12.18 -5.78
N SER A 63 12.94 12.32 -7.09
CA SER A 63 13.83 11.82 -8.16
C SER A 63 14.05 10.30 -8.07
N PHE A 64 12.97 9.54 -7.90
CA PHE A 64 13.00 8.08 -7.78
C PHE A 64 13.88 7.60 -6.62
N SER A 65 13.82 8.28 -5.46
CA SER A 65 14.66 7.96 -4.29
C SER A 65 14.49 6.52 -3.78
N ARG A 66 13.28 5.97 -3.96
CA ARG A 66 12.88 4.62 -3.53
C ARG A 66 13.21 3.52 -4.54
N PHE A 67 13.78 3.88 -5.70
CA PHE A 67 14.10 2.93 -6.75
C PHE A 67 15.09 1.87 -6.28
N HIS A 68 14.71 0.61 -6.39
CA HIS A 68 15.55 -0.52 -6.01
C HIS A 68 15.42 -1.66 -7.01
N HIS A 69 16.48 -1.87 -7.77
CA HIS A 69 16.53 -2.86 -8.86
C HIS A 69 16.10 -4.27 -8.42
N GLY A 70 16.71 -4.79 -7.35
CA GLY A 70 16.41 -6.15 -6.86
C GLY A 70 14.98 -6.35 -6.38
N ARG A 71 14.29 -5.29 -5.93
CA ARG A 71 12.89 -5.39 -5.48
C ARG A 71 11.95 -5.45 -6.67
N LEU A 72 12.24 -4.69 -7.73
CA LEU A 72 11.47 -4.77 -8.97
C LEU A 72 11.60 -6.13 -9.66
N LEU A 73 12.78 -6.76 -9.59
CA LEU A 73 12.94 -8.14 -10.05
C LEU A 73 12.13 -9.13 -9.21
N ARG A 74 12.01 -8.89 -7.90
CA ARG A 74 11.18 -9.71 -7.03
C ARG A 74 9.70 -9.63 -7.40
N LEU A 75 9.22 -8.46 -7.83
CA LEU A 75 7.86 -8.31 -8.38
C LEU A 75 7.64 -9.18 -9.63
N VAL A 76 8.65 -9.29 -10.50
CA VAL A 76 8.59 -10.16 -11.68
C VAL A 76 8.52 -11.63 -11.28
N GLU A 77 9.27 -12.04 -10.25
CA GLU A 77 9.23 -13.42 -9.74
C GLU A 77 7.86 -13.77 -9.16
N ILE A 78 7.18 -12.82 -8.52
CA ILE A 78 5.81 -13.03 -8.01
C ILE A 78 4.81 -13.16 -9.17
N TYR A 79 5.04 -12.46 -10.28
CA TYR A 79 4.23 -12.52 -11.51
C TYR A 79 4.93 -13.24 -12.65
N TYR A 80 5.61 -14.36 -12.38
CA TYR A 80 6.46 -15.04 -13.37
C TYR A 80 5.70 -15.47 -14.64
N ASP A 81 4.39 -15.76 -14.55
CA ASP A 81 3.57 -16.11 -15.71
C ASP A 81 3.46 -14.97 -16.75
N TYR A 82 3.72 -13.73 -16.36
CA TYR A 82 3.65 -12.55 -17.24
C TYR A 82 4.97 -12.26 -17.97
N PHE A 83 6.06 -12.96 -17.62
CA PHE A 83 7.40 -12.68 -18.13
C PHE A 83 8.13 -13.97 -18.54
N SER A 84 8.76 -13.96 -19.70
CA SER A 84 9.65 -15.05 -20.10
C SER A 84 11.03 -14.92 -19.43
N ILE A 85 11.82 -16.00 -19.46
CA ILE A 85 13.21 -15.98 -18.99
C ILE A 85 14.05 -14.94 -19.76
N GLN A 86 13.75 -14.75 -21.05
CA GLN A 86 14.43 -13.75 -21.88
C GLN A 86 14.02 -12.33 -21.46
N ASP A 87 12.74 -12.10 -21.18
CA ASP A 87 12.27 -10.81 -20.67
C ASP A 87 12.97 -10.42 -19.38
N LEU A 88 13.24 -11.38 -18.48
CA LEU A 88 13.93 -11.07 -17.23
C LEU A 88 15.35 -10.51 -17.45
N GLN A 89 16.09 -11.02 -18.44
CA GLN A 89 17.43 -10.50 -18.75
C GLN A 89 17.34 -9.10 -19.37
N VAL A 90 16.45 -8.92 -20.35
CA VAL A 90 16.25 -7.62 -21.00
C VAL A 90 15.75 -6.57 -20.00
N LEU A 91 14.85 -6.95 -19.10
CA LEU A 91 14.31 -6.07 -18.07
C LEU A 91 15.42 -5.59 -17.13
N LYS A 92 16.38 -6.45 -16.77
CA LYS A 92 17.51 -6.04 -15.93
C LYS A 92 18.29 -4.89 -16.57
N GLU A 93 18.58 -5.01 -17.85
CA GLU A 93 19.29 -4.00 -18.63
C GLU A 93 18.45 -2.71 -18.80
N GLN A 94 17.15 -2.87 -19.09
CA GLN A 94 16.22 -1.74 -19.22
C GLN A 94 16.09 -0.96 -17.91
N LEU A 95 15.95 -1.63 -16.76
CA LEU A 95 15.81 -0.96 -15.46
C LEU A 95 17.05 -0.12 -15.11
N HIS A 96 18.25 -0.60 -15.43
CA HIS A 96 19.48 0.17 -15.20
C HIS A 96 19.49 1.46 -16.03
N THR A 97 19.12 1.37 -17.30
CA THR A 97 19.12 2.53 -18.21
C THR A 97 17.95 3.48 -17.93
N TYR A 98 16.77 2.93 -17.65
CA TYR A 98 15.54 3.64 -17.35
C TYR A 98 15.72 4.66 -16.23
N VAL A 99 16.25 4.24 -15.07
CA VAL A 99 16.35 5.15 -13.92
C VAL A 99 17.31 6.31 -14.21
N HIS A 100 18.37 6.07 -14.97
CA HIS A 100 19.34 7.09 -15.33
C HIS A 100 18.82 8.08 -16.36
N ASP A 101 17.97 7.63 -17.27
CA ASP A 101 17.34 8.44 -18.32
C ASP A 101 16.20 9.29 -17.74
N VAL A 102 15.29 8.66 -16.98
CA VAL A 102 14.11 9.32 -16.41
C VAL A 102 14.50 10.34 -15.32
N ARG A 103 15.51 10.05 -14.49
CA ARG A 103 16.02 11.03 -13.50
C ARG A 103 16.63 12.30 -14.10
N ARG A 104 17.13 12.23 -15.34
CA ARG A 104 17.76 13.37 -16.02
C ARG A 104 16.77 14.20 -16.83
N SER A 105 15.59 13.67 -17.13
CA SER A 105 14.56 14.40 -17.84
C SER A 105 13.77 15.26 -16.86
N SER A 106 13.65 16.55 -17.17
CA SER A 106 12.78 17.49 -16.45
C SER A 106 11.31 17.11 -16.53
N ASP A 107 10.93 16.33 -17.54
CA ASP A 107 9.53 15.99 -17.79
C ASP A 107 8.95 15.14 -16.65
N PHE A 108 9.78 14.37 -15.95
CA PHE A 108 9.33 13.45 -14.88
C PHE A 108 9.42 14.04 -13.47
N VAL A 109 9.81 15.31 -13.31
CA VAL A 109 9.95 15.95 -11.99
C VAL A 109 8.60 16.08 -11.28
N GLU A 110 7.54 16.36 -12.02
CA GLU A 110 6.17 16.55 -11.49
C GLU A 110 5.32 15.25 -11.50
N CYS A 111 5.94 14.07 -11.53
CA CYS A 111 5.19 12.81 -11.43
C CYS A 111 4.98 12.45 -9.96
N ASP A 112 3.79 12.76 -9.44
CA ASP A 112 3.43 12.50 -8.04
C ASP A 112 2.90 11.10 -7.78
N ASP A 113 2.45 10.40 -8.84
CA ASP A 113 1.89 9.06 -8.75
C ASP A 113 2.28 8.17 -9.95
N LEU A 114 1.93 6.89 -9.85
CA LEU A 114 2.26 5.91 -10.88
C LEU A 114 1.49 6.15 -12.19
N ALA A 115 0.30 6.74 -12.12
CA ALA A 115 -0.55 7.01 -13.28
C ALA A 115 0.02 8.14 -14.13
N SER A 116 0.37 9.27 -13.51
CA SER A 116 1.07 10.39 -14.14
C SER A 116 2.42 9.97 -14.74
N LEU A 117 3.16 9.10 -14.04
CA LEU A 117 4.38 8.49 -14.59
C LEU A 117 4.09 7.72 -15.88
N ALA A 118 3.08 6.84 -15.89
CA ALA A 118 2.74 6.05 -17.08
C ALA A 118 2.35 6.95 -18.27
N VAL A 119 1.53 7.99 -18.04
CA VAL A 119 1.14 8.95 -19.06
C VAL A 119 2.37 9.64 -19.66
N LYS A 120 3.28 10.17 -18.84
CA LYS A 120 4.50 10.84 -19.33
C LYS A 120 5.44 9.90 -20.08
N LEU A 121 5.51 8.62 -19.70
CA LEU A 121 6.29 7.62 -20.45
C LEU A 121 5.70 7.37 -21.85
N VAL A 122 4.39 7.51 -22.01
CA VAL A 122 3.73 7.42 -23.31
C VAL A 122 4.00 8.65 -24.16
N GLU A 123 3.79 9.85 -23.59
CA GLU A 123 4.02 11.14 -24.26
C GLU A 123 5.45 11.26 -24.79
N ASN A 124 6.44 10.87 -23.97
CA ASN A 124 7.85 10.92 -24.33
C ASN A 124 8.33 9.70 -25.14
N ARG A 125 7.41 8.81 -25.56
CA ARG A 125 7.70 7.55 -26.28
C ARG A 125 8.67 6.61 -25.55
N LYS A 126 8.89 6.82 -24.25
CA LYS A 126 9.78 6.00 -23.41
C LYS A 126 9.22 4.59 -23.19
N HIS A 127 7.92 4.39 -23.29
CA HIS A 127 7.30 3.05 -23.31
C HIS A 127 7.79 2.16 -24.46
N LEU A 128 8.23 2.74 -25.58
CA LEU A 128 8.83 1.98 -26.70
C LEU A 128 10.30 1.65 -26.45
N VAL A 129 11.00 2.50 -25.69
CA VAL A 129 12.41 2.33 -25.33
C VAL A 129 12.57 1.34 -24.18
N PHE A 130 11.66 1.39 -23.21
CA PHE A 130 11.65 0.55 -22.01
C PHE A 130 10.33 -0.26 -21.89
N PRO A 131 9.99 -1.11 -22.88
CA PRO A 131 8.71 -1.80 -22.92
C PRO A 131 8.47 -2.71 -21.72
N LEU A 132 9.51 -3.35 -21.16
CA LEU A 132 9.35 -4.25 -20.01
C LEU A 132 9.19 -3.47 -18.71
N VAL A 133 9.84 -2.32 -18.57
CA VAL A 133 9.63 -1.43 -17.42
C VAL A 133 8.23 -0.83 -17.48
N TYR A 134 7.77 -0.40 -18.65
CA TYR A 134 6.41 0.08 -18.85
C TYR A 134 5.38 -1.00 -18.51
N ARG A 135 5.63 -2.26 -18.90
CA ARG A 135 4.79 -3.40 -18.52
C ARG A 135 4.72 -3.63 -16.99
N LEU A 136 5.82 -3.41 -16.25
CA LEU A 136 5.77 -3.45 -14.78
C LEU A 136 4.89 -2.35 -14.20
N ILE A 137 4.94 -1.15 -14.79
CA ILE A 137 4.10 -0.03 -14.39
C ILE A 137 2.63 -0.33 -14.69
N GLU A 138 2.31 -0.89 -15.86
CA GLU A 138 0.96 -1.36 -16.20
C GLU A 138 0.46 -2.41 -15.22
N LEU A 139 1.28 -3.42 -14.91
CA LEU A 139 0.94 -4.42 -13.90
C LEU A 139 0.63 -3.73 -12.56
N ALA A 140 1.52 -2.86 -12.08
CA ALA A 140 1.31 -2.13 -10.84
C ALA A 140 0.04 -1.23 -10.86
N LEU A 141 -0.37 -0.73 -12.03
CA LEU A 141 -1.61 0.02 -12.25
C LEU A 141 -2.87 -0.83 -12.42
N ILE A 142 -2.74 -2.13 -12.73
CA ILE A 142 -3.86 -3.10 -12.84
C ILE A 142 -4.11 -3.85 -11.53
N LEU A 143 -3.06 -4.05 -10.74
CA LEU A 143 -3.14 -4.58 -9.38
C LEU A 143 -3.96 -3.74 -8.35
N PRO A 144 -4.31 -2.45 -8.52
CA PRO A 144 -4.98 -1.63 -7.52
C PRO A 144 -6.52 -1.64 -7.61
N VAL A 145 -7.17 -2.78 -7.92
CA VAL A 145 -8.61 -2.90 -7.63
C VAL A 145 -8.88 -3.06 -6.13
N ALA A 146 -7.85 -3.32 -5.31
CA ALA A 146 -7.97 -3.30 -3.85
C ALA A 146 -7.67 -1.94 -3.19
N THR A 147 -6.97 -1.00 -3.84
CA THR A 147 -6.44 0.19 -3.16
C THR A 147 -7.46 1.30 -2.94
N THR A 148 -8.52 1.40 -3.75
CA THR A 148 -9.60 2.39 -3.47
C THR A 148 -10.30 2.13 -2.14
N SER A 149 -10.33 0.86 -1.67
CA SER A 149 -10.77 0.50 -0.32
C SER A 149 -9.72 0.83 0.74
N VAL A 150 -8.44 0.63 0.41
CA VAL A 150 -7.32 0.76 1.34
C VAL A 150 -6.98 2.22 1.60
N GLU A 151 -6.84 3.06 0.58
CA GLU A 151 -6.62 4.50 0.72
C GLU A 151 -7.76 5.19 1.47
N ARG A 152 -9.02 4.82 1.21
CA ARG A 152 -10.16 5.30 2.02
C ARG A 152 -10.04 4.87 3.49
N SER A 153 -9.64 3.63 3.74
CA SER A 153 -9.45 3.14 5.11
C SER A 153 -8.28 3.80 5.84
N PHE A 154 -7.15 4.04 5.15
CA PHE A 154 -5.99 4.75 5.69
C PHE A 154 -6.27 6.25 5.89
N SER A 155 -7.02 6.88 4.99
CA SER A 155 -7.46 8.28 5.15
C SER A 155 -8.36 8.43 6.38
N ALA A 156 -9.32 7.51 6.57
CA ALA A 156 -10.16 7.49 7.76
C ALA A 156 -9.31 7.27 9.04
N MET A 157 -8.32 6.39 8.98
CA MET A 157 -7.42 6.11 10.10
C MET A 157 -6.53 7.31 10.48
N ASN A 158 -6.04 8.06 9.49
CA ASN A 158 -5.27 9.28 9.72
C ASN A 158 -6.11 10.39 10.37
N ILE A 159 -7.39 10.53 9.99
CA ILE A 159 -8.31 11.47 10.63
C ILE A 159 -8.49 11.12 12.11
N ILE A 160 -8.71 9.83 12.43
CA ILE A 160 -8.84 9.36 13.82
C ILE A 160 -7.55 9.63 14.62
N LYS A 161 -6.37 9.35 14.05
CA LYS A 161 -5.09 9.61 14.71
C LYS A 161 -4.83 11.10 14.95
N ALA A 162 -5.18 11.96 14.01
CA ALA A 162 -4.99 13.40 14.14
C ALA A 162 -5.88 13.99 15.26
N ASP A 163 -7.13 13.57 15.34
CA ASP A 163 -8.06 13.98 16.39
C ASP A 163 -7.61 13.53 17.80
N LEU A 164 -7.05 12.32 17.92
CA LEU A 164 -6.52 11.82 19.20
C LEU A 164 -5.27 12.56 19.68
N ARG A 165 -4.48 13.12 18.76
CA ARG A 165 -3.23 13.82 19.09
C ARG A 165 -3.43 15.31 19.39
N ASN A 166 -4.57 15.86 18.97
CA ASN A 166 -4.96 17.26 19.18
C ASN A 166 -5.90 17.47 20.39
N LYS A 167 -6.10 16.42 21.20
CA LYS A 167 -6.72 16.48 22.52
C LYS A 167 -5.66 16.29 23.61
#